data_AF-A0A967IC59-F1
#
_entry.id   AF-A0A967IC59-F1
#
_cell.length_a   1.000
_cell.length_b   1.000
_cell.length_c   1.000
_cell.angle_alpha   90.00
_cell.angle_beta   90.00
_cell.angle_gamma   90.00
#
_symmetry.space_group_name_H-M   'P 1'
#
loop_
_entity.id
_entity.type
_entity.pdbx_description
1 polymer ?
#
loop_
_entity_poly.entity_id
_entity_poly.type
_entity_poly.pdbx_seq_one_letter_code
_entity_poly.pdbx_strand_id
1 'polypeptide(L)' 'QGMLQAMFEYQSMICRLTGMEVSNASHYDGATSLAEAVLLALDAAKRERRKILLSPGVHPQYRDVVKT' A
#
# COMPACT_ATOMS: atom_id res chain seq x y z
N GLN A 1 -19.82 11.70 14.90
CA GLN A 1 -20.06 11.47 13.46
C GLN A 1 -19.05 12.15 12.55
N GLY A 2 -18.48 13.33 12.87
CA GLY A 2 -17.55 14.04 11.98
C GLY A 2 -16.26 13.29 11.59
N MET A 3 -15.62 12.55 12.51
CA MET A 3 -14.37 11.83 12.21
C MET A 3 -14.57 10.71 11.17
N LEU A 4 -15.66 9.94 11.27
CA LEU A 4 -15.96 8.88 10.31
C LEU A 4 -16.25 9.44 8.92
N GLN A 5 -16.93 10.60 8.85
CA GLN A 5 -17.15 11.30 7.59
C GLN A 5 -15.82 11.75 6.95
N ALA A 6 -14.92 12.34 7.74
CA ALA A 6 -13.61 12.77 7.24
C ALA A 6 -12.77 11.58 6.70
N MET A 7 -12.82 10.42 7.37
CA MET A 7 -12.16 9.19 6.89
C MET A 7 -12.75 8.71 5.57
N PHE A 8 -14.08 8.73 5.43
CA PHE A 8 -14.76 8.34 4.18
C PHE A 8 -14.44 9.29 3.01
N GLU A 9 -14.36 10.58 3.29
CA GLU A 9 -13.96 11.60 2.31
C GLU A 9 -12.51 11.39 1.85
N TYR A 10 -11.59 11.11 2.78
CA TYR A 10 -10.21 10.75 2.48
C TYR A 10 -10.13 9.50 1.57
N GLN A 11 -10.82 8.42 1.95
CA GLN A 11 -10.85 7.19 1.14
C GLN A 11 -11.38 7.45 -0.27
N SER A 12 -12.48 8.19 -0.38
CA SER A 12 -13.09 8.55 -1.66
C SER A 12 -12.14 9.39 -2.53
N MET A 13 -11.41 10.33 -1.92
CA MET A 13 -10.42 11.15 -2.61
C MET A 13 -9.28 10.30 -3.15
N ILE A 14 -8.72 9.39 -2.34
CA ILE A 14 -7.62 8.51 -2.77
C ILE A 14 -8.09 7.59 -3.91
N CYS A 15 -9.26 6.95 -3.81
CA CYS A 15 -9.80 6.12 -4.89
C CYS A 15 -9.93 6.89 -6.21
N ARG A 16 -10.41 8.13 -6.16
CA ARG A 16 -10.52 9.00 -7.35
C ARG A 16 -9.16 9.39 -7.92
N LEU A 17 -8.16 9.61 -7.07
CA LEU A 17 -6.82 10.00 -7.48
C LEU A 17 -6.04 8.85 -8.12
N THR A 18 -6.14 7.64 -7.55
CA THR A 18 -5.38 6.46 -7.99
C THR A 18 -6.13 5.62 -9.03
N GLY A 19 -7.44 5.84 -9.18
CA GLY A 19 -8.30 5.01 -10.03
C GLY A 19 -8.57 3.62 -9.47
N MET A 20 -8.33 3.39 -8.16
CA MET A 20 -8.57 2.11 -7.49
C MET A 20 -9.99 2.02 -6.92
N GLU A 21 -10.50 0.79 -6.79
CA GLU A 21 -11.86 0.53 -6.26
C GLU A 21 -11.98 0.82 -4.76
N VAL A 22 -10.89 0.64 -3.99
CA VAL A 22 -10.89 0.77 -2.53
C VAL A 22 -9.59 1.38 -2.01
N SER A 23 -9.70 2.15 -0.92
CA SER A 23 -8.58 2.69 -0.14
C SER A 23 -8.84 2.43 1.34
N ASN A 24 -7.78 2.21 2.11
CA ASN A 24 -7.85 2.28 3.56
C ASN A 24 -7.91 3.74 4.06
N ALA A 25 -8.09 3.92 5.36
CA ALA A 25 -8.20 5.23 6.00
C ALA A 25 -6.83 5.87 6.34
N SER A 26 -5.71 5.19 6.06
CA SER A 26 -4.30 5.64 6.13
C SER A 26 -3.35 4.45 6.34
N HIS A 27 -2.05 4.73 6.24
CA HIS A 27 -0.96 3.89 6.75
C HIS A 27 0.00 4.76 7.59
N TYR A 28 0.93 4.11 8.30
CA TYR A 28 1.89 4.80 9.17
C TYR A 28 2.90 5.65 8.38
N ASP A 29 3.51 5.07 7.34
CA ASP A 29 4.35 5.77 6.37
C ASP A 29 4.35 5.06 5.01
N GLY A 30 4.97 5.67 3.99
CA GLY A 30 5.00 5.09 2.64
C GLY A 30 5.89 3.84 2.53
N ALA A 31 6.91 3.70 3.38
CA ALA A 31 7.82 2.56 3.35
C ALA A 31 7.13 1.28 3.86
N THR A 32 6.45 1.38 4.99
CA THR A 32 5.62 0.31 5.56
C THR A 32 4.42 0.00 4.67
N SER A 33 3.80 1.01 4.05
CA SER A 33 2.73 0.80 3.06
C SER A 33 3.20 -0.08 1.89
N LEU A 34 4.44 0.12 1.41
CA LEU A 34 5.01 -0.70 0.35
C LEU A 34 5.25 -2.15 0.80
N ALA A 35 5.71 -2.36 2.03
CA ALA A 35 5.90 -3.69 2.60
C ALA A 35 4.56 -4.44 2.73
N GLU A 36 3.52 -3.79 3.23
CA GLU A 36 2.15 -4.34 3.29
C GLU A 36 1.62 -4.70 1.90
N ALA A 37 1.85 -3.84 0.90
CA ALA A 37 1.47 -4.13 -0.49
C ALA A 37 2.17 -5.39 -1.03
N VAL A 38 3.43 -5.61 -0.68
CA VAL A 38 4.17 -6.84 -1.04
C VAL A 38 3.57 -8.06 -0.36
N LEU A 39 3.23 -7.97 0.93
CA LEU A 39 2.59 -9.06 1.68
C LEU A 39 1.23 -9.43 1.09
N LEU A 40 0.40 -8.43 0.77
CA LEU A 40 -0.88 -8.62 0.10
C LEU A 40 -0.72 -9.30 -1.27
N ALA A 41 0.29 -8.90 -2.05
CA ALA A 41 0.56 -9.51 -3.34
C ALA A 41 1.00 -10.99 -3.22
N LEU A 42 1.82 -11.31 -2.22
CA LEU A 42 2.24 -12.69 -1.95
C LEU A 42 1.06 -13.56 -1.49
N ASP A 43 0.16 -13.01 -0.66
CA ASP A 43 -1.03 -13.70 -0.18
C ASP A 43 -2.05 -13.93 -1.30
N ALA A 44 -2.30 -12.91 -2.13
CA ALA A 44 -3.13 -13.04 -3.34
C ALA A 44 -2.58 -14.08 -4.32
N ALA A 45 -1.25 -14.24 -4.38
CA ALA A 45 -0.57 -15.29 -5.16
C ALA A 45 -0.49 -16.65 -4.43
N LYS A 46 -1.23 -16.83 -3.33
CA LYS A 46 -1.25 -18.04 -2.48
C LYS A 46 0.14 -18.51 -2.03
N ARG A 47 1.11 -17.59 -1.99
CA ARG A 47 2.53 -17.84 -1.69
C ARG A 47 3.20 -18.87 -2.62
N GLU A 48 2.60 -19.18 -3.76
CA GLU A 48 3.20 -20.01 -4.82
C GLU A 48 4.35 -19.27 -5.50
N ARG A 49 4.23 -17.94 -5.60
CA ARG A 49 5.29 -17.04 -6.06
C ARG A 49 5.96 -16.40 -4.85
N ARG A 50 7.30 -16.56 -4.76
CA ARG A 50 8.12 -16.03 -3.64
C ARG A 50 9.09 -14.93 -4.05
N LYS A 51 9.06 -14.51 -5.31
CA LYS A 51 9.94 -13.46 -5.84
C LYS A 51 9.12 -12.24 -6.17
N ILE A 52 9.60 -11.08 -5.73
CA ILE A 52 9.01 -9.77 -5.99
C ILE A 52 10.04 -8.94 -6.75
N LEU A 53 9.59 -8.25 -7.79
CA LEU A 53 10.43 -7.33 -8.55
C LEU A 53 10.21 -5.91 -8.04
N LEU A 54 11.27 -5.25 -7.59
CA LEU A 54 11.26 -3.84 -7.20
C LEU A 54 12.02 -3.00 -8.24
N SER A 55 11.41 -1.91 -8.68
CA SER A 55 12.07 -0.97 -9.58
C SER A 55 13.26 -0.29 -8.89
N PRO A 56 14.40 -0.10 -9.58
CA PRO A 56 15.54 0.64 -9.02
C PRO A 56 15.22 2.12 -8.78
N GLY A 57 14.15 2.66 -9.38
CA GLY A 57 13.67 4.02 -9.16
C GLY A 57 12.89 4.21 -7.86
N VAL A 58 12.56 3.14 -7.13
CA VAL A 58 11.94 3.24 -5.81
C VAL A 58 12.95 3.82 -4.81
N HIS A 59 12.48 4.71 -3.94
CA HIS A 59 13.31 5.34 -2.91
C HIS A 59 14.14 4.28 -2.14
N PRO A 60 15.47 4.46 -1.97
CA PRO A 60 16.34 3.46 -1.35
C PRO A 60 15.83 2.95 0.00
N GLN A 61 15.40 3.87 0.88
CA GLN A 61 14.85 3.52 2.20
C GLN A 61 13.65 2.57 2.11
N TYR A 62 12.79 2.74 1.10
CA TYR A 62 11.60 1.89 0.95
C TYR A 62 12.01 0.49 0.50
N ARG A 63 13.04 0.39 -0.35
CA ARG A 63 13.63 -0.89 -0.74
C ARG A 63 14.29 -1.61 0.43
N ASP A 64 14.90 -0.88 1.35
CA ASP A 64 15.53 -1.45 2.54
C ASP A 64 14.47 -1.95 3.54
N VAL A 65 13.40 -1.17 3.76
CA VAL A 65 12.25 -1.60 4.59
C VAL A 65 11.59 -2.85 4.04
N VAL A 66 11.39 -2.96 2.73
CA VAL A 66 10.79 -4.17 2.11
C VAL A 66 11.69 -5.41 2.21
N LYS A 67 13.01 -5.23 2.33
CA LYS A 67 13.97 -6.34 2.46
C LYS A 67 14.18 -6.82 3.90
N THR A 68 13.71 -6.05 4.88
CA THR A 68 13.87 -6.35 6.31
C THR A 68 12.84 -7.41 6.73
#